data_AF-A0A7X1M733-F1
#
_entry.id   AF-A0A7X1M733-F1
#
_cell.length_a   1.000
_cell.length_b   1.000
_cell.length_c   1.000
_cell.angle_alpha   90.00
_cell.angle_beta   90.00
_cell.angle_gamma   90.00
#
_symmetry.space_group_name_H-M   'P 1'
#
loop_
_entity.id
_entity.type
_entity.pdbx_description
1 polymer ?
#
loop_
_entity_poly.entity_id
_entity_poly.type
_entity_poly.pdbx_seq_one_letter_code
_entity_poly.pdbx_strand_id
1 'polypeptide(L)'
;MTSIDPPATNDAPPVDIATMRASVAQVLPPEVTPTDRATLETLTDTLRRGIQLLIPEVERAAAKQPADDIPRYVALACVREARGKLDARPLLMPSDAAPYVRKLGRSLLALCDHYIALTGVRVCVVCDQSIRPGESTQPYDQGSQSGGSAVSGRIHEGCVNAVRLR
;
A
#
# COMPACT_ATOMS: atom_id res chain seq x y z
N MET A 1 -42.21 15.47 -11.26
CA MET A 1 -41.60 14.85 -10.07
C MET A 1 -40.46 13.96 -10.54
N THR A 2 -39.26 14.51 -10.73
CA THR A 2 -38.05 13.75 -11.05
C THR A 2 -37.37 13.39 -9.74
N SER A 3 -37.47 12.11 -9.35
CA SER A 3 -36.71 11.55 -8.24
C SER A 3 -35.24 11.50 -8.66
N ILE A 4 -34.40 12.28 -7.98
CA ILE A 4 -32.95 12.19 -8.08
C ILE A 4 -32.56 11.09 -7.11
N ASP A 5 -32.19 9.92 -7.62
CA ASP A 5 -31.60 8.89 -6.77
C ASP A 5 -30.24 9.41 -6.24
N PRO A 6 -29.96 9.27 -4.94
CA PRO A 6 -28.66 9.64 -4.38
C PRO A 6 -27.56 8.72 -4.96
N PRO A 7 -26.34 9.22 -5.22
CA PRO A 7 -25.27 8.38 -5.72
C PRO A 7 -24.97 7.29 -4.69
N ALA A 8 -25.01 6.03 -5.13
CA ALA A 8 -24.65 4.88 -4.31
C ALA A 8 -23.25 5.09 -3.72
N THR A 9 -23.19 5.33 -2.41
CA THR A 9 -21.96 5.29 -1.63
C THR A 9 -21.41 3.88 -1.75
N ASN A 10 -20.24 3.77 -2.40
CA ASN A 10 -19.54 2.52 -2.64
C ASN A 10 -18.99 2.02 -1.29
N ASP A 11 -19.83 1.34 -0.52
CA ASP A 11 -19.57 0.80 0.83
C ASP A 11 -18.70 -0.46 0.84
N ALA A 12 -17.92 -0.69 -0.24
CA ALA A 12 -16.91 -1.74 -0.21
C ALA A 12 -15.93 -1.42 0.93
N PRO A 13 -15.61 -2.41 1.80
CA PRO A 13 -14.68 -2.17 2.88
C PRO A 13 -13.35 -1.66 2.29
N PRO A 14 -12.75 -0.61 2.89
CA PRO A 14 -11.52 -0.04 2.38
C PRO A 14 -10.45 -1.13 2.29
N VAL A 15 -9.65 -1.07 1.22
CA VAL A 15 -8.53 -2.00 1.01
C VAL A 15 -7.67 -2.07 2.26
N ASP A 16 -7.39 -3.29 2.73
CA ASP A 16 -6.59 -3.52 3.93
C ASP A 16 -5.10 -3.34 3.64
N ILE A 17 -4.68 -2.07 3.60
CA ILE A 17 -3.30 -1.67 3.36
C ILE A 17 -2.36 -2.17 4.46
N ALA A 18 -2.83 -2.26 5.71
CA ALA A 18 -2.01 -2.73 6.83
C ALA A 18 -1.61 -4.20 6.63
N THR A 19 -2.57 -5.06 6.27
CA THR A 19 -2.28 -6.48 5.97
C THR A 19 -1.33 -6.62 4.78
N MET A 20 -1.48 -5.79 3.73
CA MET A 20 -0.56 -5.78 2.59
C MET A 20 0.86 -5.37 3.01
N ARG A 21 1.01 -4.29 3.78
CA ARG A 21 2.32 -3.83 4.28
C ARG A 21 2.97 -4.85 5.22
N ALA A 22 2.19 -5.51 6.08
CA ALA A 22 2.69 -6.60 6.91
C ALA A 22 3.21 -7.79 6.09
N SER A 23 2.56 -8.09 4.95
CA SER A 23 3.05 -9.12 4.02
C SER A 23 4.35 -8.69 3.31
N VAL A 24 4.48 -7.41 2.96
CA VAL A 24 5.72 -6.84 2.42
C VAL A 24 6.86 -6.89 3.44
N ALA A 25 6.59 -6.61 4.71
CA ALA A 25 7.61 -6.61 5.77
C ALA A 25 8.24 -8.00 5.99
N GLN A 26 7.59 -9.08 5.57
CA GLN A 26 8.16 -10.43 5.61
C GLN A 26 9.20 -10.67 4.50
N VAL A 27 9.30 -9.77 3.52
CA VAL A 27 10.21 -9.92 2.38
C VAL A 27 11.13 -8.72 2.20
N LEU A 28 10.95 -7.65 2.97
CA LEU A 28 11.83 -6.48 2.95
C LEU A 28 12.18 -6.06 4.39
N PRO A 29 13.46 -5.80 4.70
CA PRO A 29 14.62 -5.74 3.79
C PRO A 29 15.20 -7.15 3.42
N PRO A 30 16.28 -7.26 2.60
CA PRO A 30 16.83 -8.55 2.18
C PRO A 30 17.14 -9.54 3.30
N GLU A 31 17.53 -9.03 4.47
CA GLU A 31 17.98 -9.80 5.63
C GLU A 31 16.84 -10.56 6.31
N VAL A 32 15.59 -10.13 6.10
CA VAL A 32 14.40 -10.81 6.64
C VAL A 32 13.74 -11.73 5.62
N THR A 33 14.19 -11.71 4.36
CA THR A 33 13.57 -12.53 3.31
C THR A 33 13.84 -14.01 3.58
N PRO A 34 12.80 -14.87 3.64
CA PRO A 34 12.99 -16.30 3.82
C PRO A 34 13.83 -16.92 2.72
N THR A 35 14.55 -17.99 3.07
CA THR A 35 15.37 -18.75 2.12
C THR A 35 14.75 -20.09 1.77
N ASP A 36 13.77 -20.55 2.55
CA ASP A 36 13.08 -21.80 2.28
C ASP A 36 12.05 -21.65 1.16
N ARG A 37 11.98 -22.66 0.31
CA ARG A 37 11.19 -22.62 -0.92
C ARG A 37 9.68 -22.54 -0.67
N ALA A 38 9.17 -23.31 0.29
CA ALA A 38 7.73 -23.37 0.58
C ALA A 38 7.19 -22.02 1.09
N THR A 39 7.94 -21.34 1.95
CA THR A 39 7.58 -19.99 2.43
C THR A 39 7.67 -18.97 1.29
N LEU A 40 8.70 -19.04 0.44
CA LEU A 40 8.83 -18.17 -0.73
C LEU A 40 7.69 -18.35 -1.74
N GLU A 41 7.22 -19.57 -1.98
CA GLU A 41 6.05 -19.85 -2.83
C GLU A 41 4.78 -19.25 -2.20
N THR A 42 4.56 -19.47 -0.89
CA THR A 42 3.42 -18.90 -0.15
C THR A 42 3.41 -17.37 -0.17
N LEU A 43 4.58 -16.74 0.03
CA LEU A 43 4.74 -15.28 -0.03
C LEU A 43 4.57 -14.77 -1.45
N THR A 44 5.07 -15.48 -2.47
CA THR A 44 4.82 -15.16 -3.88
C THR A 44 3.32 -15.05 -4.15
N ASP A 45 2.56 -16.08 -3.78
CA ASP A 45 1.12 -16.10 -4.04
C ASP A 45 0.38 -15.00 -3.27
N THR A 46 0.75 -14.77 -2.01
CA THR A 46 0.17 -13.71 -1.19
C THR A 46 0.43 -12.32 -1.78
N LEU A 47 1.67 -12.03 -2.17
CA LEU A 47 2.04 -10.75 -2.76
C LEU A 47 1.38 -10.56 -4.15
N ARG A 48 1.32 -11.60 -4.98
CA ARG A 48 0.64 -11.54 -6.28
C ARG A 48 -0.85 -11.24 -6.11
N ARG A 49 -1.55 -11.92 -5.19
CA ARG A 49 -2.95 -11.63 -4.86
C ARG A 49 -3.13 -10.18 -4.40
N GLY A 50 -2.23 -9.70 -3.53
CA GLY A 50 -2.24 -8.30 -3.08
C GLY A 50 -2.13 -7.30 -4.23
N ILE A 51 -1.18 -7.52 -5.15
CA ILE A 51 -1.00 -6.69 -6.35
C ILE A 51 -2.24 -6.74 -7.25
N GLN A 52 -2.78 -7.93 -7.51
CA GLN A 52 -3.98 -8.11 -8.33
C GLN A 52 -5.19 -7.40 -7.75
N LEU A 53 -5.33 -7.41 -6.42
CA LEU A 53 -6.40 -6.68 -5.73
C LEU A 53 -6.19 -5.17 -5.80
N LEU A 54 -4.96 -4.69 -5.65
CA LEU A 54 -4.69 -3.26 -5.48
C LEU A 54 -4.59 -2.49 -6.82
N ILE A 55 -4.22 -3.15 -7.92
CA ILE A 55 -4.19 -2.55 -9.26
C ILE A 55 -5.51 -1.83 -9.63
N PRO A 56 -6.69 -2.50 -9.62
CA PRO A 56 -7.93 -1.85 -9.99
C PRO A 56 -8.30 -0.69 -9.05
N GLU A 57 -7.90 -0.77 -7.78
CA GLU A 57 -8.15 0.30 -6.80
C GLU A 57 -7.34 1.55 -7.09
N VAL A 58 -6.06 1.38 -7.42
CA VAL A 58 -5.18 2.48 -7.85
C VAL A 58 -5.68 3.09 -9.14
N GLU A 59 -6.11 2.28 -10.13
CA GLU A 59 -6.67 2.79 -11.38
C GLU A 59 -7.95 3.59 -11.16
N ARG A 60 -8.86 3.10 -10.31
CA ARG A 60 -10.09 3.81 -9.94
C ARG A 60 -9.79 5.11 -9.20
N ALA A 61 -8.81 5.13 -8.30
CA ALA A 61 -8.40 6.34 -7.60
C ALA A 61 -7.75 7.36 -8.56
N ALA A 62 -6.88 6.88 -9.46
CA ALA A 62 -6.21 7.70 -10.47
C ALA A 62 -7.21 8.31 -11.46
N ALA A 63 -8.26 7.57 -11.83
CA ALA A 63 -9.31 8.05 -12.74
C ALA A 63 -10.08 9.27 -12.19
N LYS A 64 -10.12 9.43 -10.86
CA LYS A 64 -10.77 10.57 -10.19
C LYS A 64 -9.91 11.83 -10.14
N GLN A 65 -8.62 11.72 -10.44
CA GLN A 65 -7.70 12.86 -10.46
C GLN A 65 -7.74 13.59 -11.82
N PRO A 66 -7.38 14.89 -11.86
CA PRO A 66 -7.20 15.63 -13.10
C PRO A 66 -6.29 14.90 -14.09
N ALA A 67 -6.56 15.05 -15.39
CA ALA A 67 -5.81 14.34 -16.43
C ALA A 67 -4.32 14.74 -16.48
N ASP A 68 -4.00 15.95 -16.05
CA ASP A 68 -2.65 16.53 -16.00
C ASP A 68 -1.98 16.37 -14.62
N ASP A 69 -2.63 15.70 -13.66
CA ASP A 69 -2.10 15.52 -12.31
C ASP A 69 -0.90 14.58 -12.26
N ILE A 70 0.21 15.02 -11.65
CA ILE A 70 1.46 14.24 -11.58
C ILE A 70 1.26 12.92 -10.79
N PRO A 71 0.68 12.93 -9.57
CA PRO A 71 0.34 11.70 -8.84
C PRO A 71 -0.41 10.66 -9.68
N ARG A 72 -1.38 11.08 -10.50
CA ARG A 72 -2.10 10.19 -11.43
C ARG A 72 -1.15 9.49 -12.40
N TYR A 73 -0.27 10.23 -13.08
CA TYR A 73 0.66 9.65 -14.05
C TYR A 73 1.62 8.65 -13.40
N VAL A 74 2.20 9.02 -12.26
CA VAL A 74 3.17 8.16 -11.55
C VAL A 74 2.50 6.86 -11.10
N ALA A 75 1.28 6.94 -10.54
CA ALA A 75 0.54 5.76 -10.12
C ALA A 75 0.19 4.83 -11.28
N LEU A 76 -0.24 5.37 -12.42
CA LEU A 76 -0.55 4.56 -13.61
C LEU A 76 0.70 3.92 -14.22
N ALA A 77 1.87 4.57 -14.14
CA ALA A 77 3.14 3.95 -14.53
C ALA A 77 3.49 2.77 -13.60
N CYS A 78 3.32 2.93 -12.29
CA CYS A 78 3.51 1.87 -11.31
C CYS A 78 2.58 0.67 -11.58
N VAL A 79 1.31 0.92 -11.93
CA VAL A 79 0.35 -0.14 -12.31
C VAL A 79 0.85 -0.94 -13.53
N ARG A 80 1.36 -0.28 -14.57
CA ARG A 80 1.90 -0.95 -15.76
C ARG A 80 3.09 -1.84 -15.41
N GLU A 81 4.00 -1.33 -14.58
CA GLU A 81 5.16 -2.10 -14.12
C GLU A 81 4.74 -3.30 -13.27
N ALA A 82 3.78 -3.13 -12.36
CA ALA A 82 3.26 -4.19 -11.53
C ALA A 82 2.60 -5.31 -12.35
N ARG A 83 1.81 -4.95 -13.39
CA ARG A 83 1.27 -5.92 -14.35
C ARG A 83 2.38 -6.69 -15.06
N GLY A 84 3.40 -6.00 -15.57
CA GLY A 84 4.53 -6.65 -16.22
C GLY A 84 5.25 -7.66 -15.31
N LYS A 85 5.34 -7.38 -14.01
CA LYS A 85 5.89 -8.33 -13.02
C LYS A 85 4.98 -9.50 -12.72
N LEU A 86 3.66 -9.33 -12.80
CA LEU A 86 2.70 -10.43 -12.69
C LEU A 86 2.79 -11.37 -13.90
N ASP A 87 2.98 -10.81 -15.10
CA ASP A 87 3.06 -11.56 -16.35
C ASP A 87 4.40 -12.25 -16.54
N ALA A 88 5.48 -11.68 -15.99
CA ALA A 88 6.78 -12.29 -15.96
C ALA A 88 6.73 -13.61 -15.15
N ARG A 89 6.56 -14.73 -15.85
CA ARG A 89 6.61 -16.06 -15.23
C ARG A 89 8.03 -16.30 -14.74
N PRO A 90 8.26 -16.51 -13.43
CA PRO A 90 9.59 -16.81 -12.95
C PRO A 90 10.05 -18.15 -13.55
N LEU A 91 11.15 -18.11 -14.29
CA LEU A 91 11.99 -19.29 -14.52
C LEU A 91 12.64 -19.60 -13.16
N LEU A 92 11.90 -20.26 -12.27
CA LEU A 92 12.34 -20.53 -10.90
C LEU A 92 13.50 -21.54 -10.92
N MET A 93 14.71 -21.05 -11.17
CA MET A 93 15.86 -21.64 -10.51
C MET A 93 15.78 -21.28 -9.01
N PRO A 94 16.16 -22.20 -8.10
CA PRO A 94 16.10 -21.96 -6.67
C PRO A 94 16.79 -20.66 -6.22
N SER A 95 17.83 -20.21 -6.93
CA SER A 95 18.56 -18.97 -6.66
C SER A 95 17.76 -17.69 -6.90
N ASP A 96 16.72 -17.72 -7.74
CA ASP A 96 16.02 -16.52 -8.22
C ASP A 96 14.72 -16.22 -7.46
N ALA A 97 14.28 -17.14 -6.60
CA ALA A 97 13.02 -17.05 -5.88
C ALA A 97 12.97 -15.85 -4.91
N ALA A 98 13.96 -15.70 -4.02
CA ALA A 98 13.99 -14.60 -3.05
C ALA A 98 14.13 -13.21 -3.72
N PRO A 99 15.00 -12.99 -4.72
CA PRO A 99 15.01 -11.75 -5.49
C PRO A 99 13.68 -11.44 -6.17
N TYR A 100 12.99 -12.44 -6.73
CA TYR A 100 11.70 -12.26 -7.38
C TYR A 100 10.59 -11.87 -6.38
N VAL A 101 10.50 -12.57 -5.25
CA VAL A 101 9.56 -12.24 -4.16
C VAL A 101 9.77 -10.81 -3.66
N ARG A 102 11.01 -10.36 -3.51
CA ARG A 102 11.32 -8.97 -3.16
C ARG A 102 10.85 -7.95 -4.20
N LYS A 103 10.97 -8.27 -5.49
CA LYS A 103 10.45 -7.40 -6.56
C LYS A 103 8.94 -7.25 -6.47
N LEU A 104 8.22 -8.34 -6.17
CA LEU A 104 6.78 -8.27 -5.90
C LEU A 104 6.49 -7.44 -4.66
N GLY A 105 7.22 -7.65 -3.56
CA GLY A 105 7.07 -6.88 -2.32
C GLY A 105 7.21 -5.38 -2.52
N ARG A 106 8.25 -4.94 -3.24
CA ARG A 106 8.44 -3.51 -3.59
C ARG A 106 7.30 -2.95 -4.44
N SER A 107 6.78 -3.76 -5.36
CA SER A 107 5.67 -3.34 -6.23
C SER A 107 4.38 -3.18 -5.45
N LEU A 108 4.09 -4.12 -4.55
CA LEU A 108 2.93 -4.02 -3.67
C LEU A 108 3.03 -2.80 -2.76
N LEU A 109 4.21 -2.57 -2.16
CA LEU A 109 4.44 -1.39 -1.32
C LEU A 109 4.20 -0.08 -2.07
N ALA A 110 4.78 0.05 -3.27
CA ALA A 110 4.60 1.25 -4.09
C ALA A 110 3.13 1.47 -4.48
N LEU A 111 2.39 0.40 -4.81
CA LEU A 111 0.96 0.50 -5.07
C LEU A 111 0.17 0.93 -3.82
N CYS A 112 0.53 0.45 -2.62
CA CYS A 112 -0.09 0.89 -1.36
C CYS A 112 0.11 2.40 -1.15
N ASP A 113 1.34 2.87 -1.37
CA ASP A 113 1.68 4.29 -1.20
C ASP A 113 0.93 5.16 -2.23
N HIS A 114 0.85 4.72 -3.49
CA HIS A 114 0.07 5.42 -4.51
C HIS A 114 -1.42 5.42 -4.20
N TYR A 115 -1.98 4.30 -3.73
CA TYR A 115 -3.39 4.24 -3.34
C TYR A 115 -3.69 5.24 -2.21
N ILE A 116 -2.86 5.26 -1.15
CA ILE A 116 -2.98 6.22 -0.05
C ILE A 116 -2.92 7.66 -0.57
N ALA A 117 -1.92 7.98 -1.39
CA ALA A 117 -1.72 9.32 -1.92
C ALA A 117 -2.91 9.80 -2.77
N LEU A 118 -3.44 8.94 -3.63
CA LEU A 118 -4.54 9.29 -4.54
C LEU A 118 -5.91 9.37 -3.86
N THR A 119 -6.11 8.63 -2.77
CA THR A 119 -7.40 8.58 -2.06
C THR A 119 -7.46 9.53 -0.86
N GLY A 120 -6.31 10.02 -0.40
CA GLY A 120 -6.22 10.81 0.82
C GLY A 120 -6.55 10.01 2.08
N VAL A 121 -6.55 8.67 2.00
CA VAL A 121 -6.72 7.79 3.16
C VAL A 121 -5.62 8.12 4.16
N ARG A 122 -6.03 8.40 5.39
CA ARG A 122 -5.09 8.62 6.49
C ARG A 122 -4.74 7.28 7.10
N VAL A 123 -3.45 7.01 7.28
CA VAL A 123 -2.96 5.82 7.97
C VAL A 123 -2.23 6.22 9.23
N CYS A 124 -2.38 5.42 10.28
CA CYS A 124 -1.62 5.58 11.50
C CYS A 124 -0.17 5.16 11.25
N VAL A 125 0.78 6.06 11.50
CA VAL A 125 2.21 5.78 11.24
C VAL A 125 2.82 4.71 12.16
N VAL A 126 2.09 4.25 13.19
CA VAL A 126 2.58 3.29 14.18
C VAL A 126 2.10 1.88 13.88
N CYS A 127 0.82 1.73 13.53
CA CYS A 127 0.21 0.43 13.29
C CYS A 127 -0.16 0.19 11.82
N ASP A 128 0.11 1.14 10.94
CA ASP A 128 -0.24 1.15 9.51
C ASP A 128 -1.74 1.01 9.19
N GLN A 129 -2.60 1.00 10.21
CA GLN A 129 -4.06 0.90 10.04
C GLN A 129 -4.65 2.21 9.54
N SER A 130 -5.73 2.10 8.75
CA SER A 130 -6.50 3.26 8.30
C SER A 130 -7.14 3.98 9.49
N ILE A 131 -7.08 5.30 9.48
CA ILE A 131 -7.75 6.18 10.44
C ILE A 131 -9.11 6.54 9.85
N ARG A 132 -10.19 6.11 10.52
CA ARG A 132 -11.57 6.42 10.08
C ARG A 132 -11.95 7.86 10.44
N PRO A 133 -12.87 8.48 9.69
CA PRO A 133 -13.45 9.76 10.10
C PRO A 133 -14.05 9.66 11.50
N GLY A 134 -13.69 10.60 12.39
CA GLY A 134 -14.16 10.64 13.77
C GLY A 134 -13.31 9.86 14.78
N GLU A 135 -12.32 9.07 14.34
CA GLU A 135 -11.37 8.45 15.27
C GLU A 135 -10.44 9.51 15.88
N SER A 136 -10.20 9.40 17.19
CA SER A 136 -9.27 10.27 17.90
C SER A 136 -7.84 10.02 17.45
N THR A 137 -7.19 11.07 16.95
CA THR A 137 -5.82 11.02 16.47
C THR A 137 -4.98 12.15 17.04
N GLN A 138 -3.72 11.85 17.32
CA GLN A 138 -2.70 12.84 17.63
C GLN A 138 -1.81 13.10 16.41
N PRO A 139 -1.36 14.35 16.17
CA PRO A 139 -0.28 14.62 15.25
C PRO A 139 0.97 13.85 15.67
N TYR A 140 1.68 13.28 14.70
CA TYR A 140 2.96 12.65 14.89
C TYR A 140 4.06 13.64 14.51
N ASP A 141 4.51 14.43 15.48
CA ASP A 141 5.68 15.29 15.32
C ASP A 141 6.95 14.51 15.70
N GLN A 142 7.45 13.70 14.76
CA GLN A 142 8.88 13.44 14.74
C GLN A 142 9.51 14.42 13.75
N GLY A 143 10.23 15.41 14.28
CA GLY A 143 10.89 16.45 13.50
C GLY A 143 11.83 15.86 12.45
N SER A 144 11.33 15.65 11.24
CA SER A 144 12.15 15.36 10.07
C SER A 144 12.58 16.67 9.45
N GLN A 145 13.88 16.93 9.52
CA GLN A 145 14.55 18.15 9.08
C GLN A 145 14.72 18.27 7.56
N SER A 146 14.07 17.42 6.77
CA SER A 146 14.17 17.38 5.32
C SER A 146 12.92 17.98 4.68
N GLY A 147 13.04 19.23 4.21
CA GLY A 147 11.98 19.97 3.55
C GLY A 147 11.41 19.23 2.33
N GLY A 148 10.13 18.90 2.39
CA GLY A 148 9.40 18.30 1.29
C GLY A 148 8.01 17.83 1.74
N SER A 149 7.02 18.73 1.67
CA SER A 149 5.60 18.52 1.97
C SER A 149 5.29 17.96 3.36
N ALA A 150 4.97 18.85 4.31
CA ALA A 150 4.56 18.51 5.67
C ALA A 150 3.16 17.87 5.71
N VAL A 151 3.04 16.63 5.23
CA VAL A 151 1.95 15.77 5.67
C VAL A 151 2.36 15.27 7.04
N SER A 152 2.08 16.06 8.09
CA SER A 152 2.27 15.62 9.47
C SER A 152 1.57 14.27 9.64
N GLY A 153 2.35 13.23 9.91
CA GLY A 153 1.82 11.89 10.16
C GLY A 153 0.76 11.96 11.26
N ARG A 154 -0.19 11.04 11.26
CA ARG A 154 -1.16 10.91 12.35
C ARG A 154 -1.00 9.57 13.03
N ILE A 155 -1.30 9.53 14.31
CA ILE A 155 -1.37 8.30 15.10
C ILE A 155 -2.71 8.18 15.80
N HIS A 156 -3.25 6.96 15.89
CA HIS A 156 -4.37 6.69 16.80
C HIS A 156 -3.95 7.03 18.23
N GLU A 157 -4.86 7.57 19.04
CA GLU A 157 -4.57 7.84 20.46
C GLU A 157 -4.10 6.59 21.21
N GLY A 158 -4.69 5.43 20.93
CA GLY A 158 -4.24 4.15 21.51
C GLY A 158 -2.82 3.74 21.09
N CYS A 159 -2.34 4.20 19.94
CA CYS A 159 -0.99 3.91 19.45
C CYS A 159 0.08 4.83 20.05
N VAL A 160 -0.30 5.96 20.66
CA VAL A 160 0.64 6.93 21.28
C VAL A 160 1.53 6.24 22.33
N ASN A 161 0.94 5.39 23.16
CA ASN A 161 1.66 4.71 24.24
C ASN A 161 2.63 3.64 23.72
N ALA A 162 2.36 3.06 22.55
CA ALA A 162 3.25 2.07 21.93
C ALA A 162 4.56 2.70 21.40
N VAL A 163 4.54 3.99 21.05
CA VAL A 163 5.73 4.73 20.59
C VAL A 163 6.65 5.09 21.76
N ARG A 164 6.10 5.39 22.94
CA ARG A 164 6.89 5.83 24.11
C ARG A 164 7.68 4.72 24.81
N LEU A 165 7.42 3.45 24.47
CA LEU A 165 8.02 2.27 25.09
C LEU A 165 9.07 1.59 24.21
N ARG A 166 9.40 2.16 23.05
CA ARG A 166 10.50 1.74 22.17
C ARG A 166 11.63 2.76 22.23
#